data_AF-H9FL37-F1
#
_entry.id   AF-H9FL37-F1
#
_cell.length_a   1.000
_cell.length_b   1.000
_cell.length_c   1.000
_cell.angle_alpha   90.00
_cell.angle_beta   90.00
_cell.angle_gamma   90.00
#
_symmetry.space_group_name_H-M   'P 1'
#
loop_
_entity.id
_entity.type
_entity.pdbx_description
1 polymer ?
#
loop_
_entity_poly.entity_id
_entity_poly.type
_entity_poly.pdbx_seq_one_letter_code
_entity_poly.pdbx_strand_id
1 'polypeptide(L)'
;LHSLMATLSSSNPFFVRCIKPNMQKMPDQFDQAVVLNQLRYSGMLETVRIRKAGYAVRRPFQDFYKRYKVLMRNLALPEDVRGKCTSLLQLYDASNSEWQLGKTKVFLRESLEQKLEKRREEEVSHAAMVIRAYVLGFLARKQYRKVLYCVVIIQKNYRAFLLRRRFLHLKKAAIVFQKQLRGQIARRVYRQLLAEK
;
A
#
# COMPACT_ATOMS: atom_id res chain seq x y z
N LEU A 1 -1.53 15.24 -45.37
CA LEU A 1 -0.40 14.70 -44.57
C LEU A 1 0.11 15.66 -43.48
N HIS A 2 0.12 16.98 -43.72
CA HIS A 2 0.65 17.97 -42.76
C HIS A 2 -0.09 17.97 -41.39
N SER A 3 -1.43 17.98 -41.39
CA SER A 3 -2.24 17.96 -40.15
C SER A 3 -1.99 16.71 -39.29
N LEU A 4 -1.88 15.53 -39.90
CA LEU A 4 -1.56 14.29 -39.19
C LEU A 4 -0.17 14.34 -38.52
N MET A 5 0.85 14.81 -39.24
CA MET A 5 2.21 14.90 -38.70
C MET A 5 2.32 15.91 -37.56
N ALA A 6 1.54 17.01 -37.61
CA ALA A 6 1.45 17.96 -36.49
C ALA A 6 0.93 17.27 -35.22
N THR A 7 -0.18 16.51 -35.30
CA THR A 7 -0.75 15.77 -34.17
C THR A 7 0.18 14.66 -33.64
N LEU A 8 0.88 13.97 -34.53
CA LEU A 8 1.84 12.94 -34.12
C LEU A 8 3.07 13.55 -33.44
N SER A 9 3.52 14.74 -33.87
CA SER A 9 4.69 15.42 -33.31
C SER A 9 4.48 15.92 -31.88
N SER A 10 3.23 16.22 -31.49
CA SER A 10 2.89 16.63 -30.13
C SER A 10 2.66 15.45 -29.17
N SER A 11 2.70 14.22 -29.68
CA SER A 11 2.43 12.99 -28.93
C SER A 11 3.74 12.23 -28.64
N ASN A 12 3.69 11.25 -27.72
CA ASN A 12 4.79 10.29 -27.52
C ASN A 12 4.53 9.04 -28.37
N PRO A 13 5.20 8.86 -29.53
CA PRO A 13 4.88 7.77 -30.46
C PRO A 13 5.43 6.43 -30.00
N PHE A 14 4.60 5.39 -30.11
CA PHE A 14 5.02 4.00 -30.03
C PHE A 14 4.99 3.39 -31.44
N PHE A 15 6.07 2.73 -31.85
CA PHE A 15 6.21 2.19 -33.20
C PHE A 15 6.02 0.68 -33.20
N VAL A 16 5.03 0.19 -33.94
CA VAL A 16 4.84 -1.23 -34.25
C VAL A 16 5.21 -1.45 -35.72
N ARG A 17 6.04 -2.46 -36.01
CA ARG A 17 6.47 -2.80 -37.37
C ARG A 17 6.00 -4.21 -37.71
N CYS A 18 5.08 -4.32 -38.65
CA CYS A 18 4.60 -5.59 -39.17
C CYS A 18 5.60 -6.16 -40.19
N ILE A 19 5.95 -7.44 -40.06
CA ILE A 19 6.86 -8.14 -40.96
C ILE A 19 6.12 -9.31 -41.60
N LYS A 20 6.14 -9.39 -42.92
CA LYS A 20 5.54 -10.47 -43.69
C LYS A 20 6.54 -11.63 -43.80
N PRO A 21 6.23 -12.86 -43.32
CA PRO A 21 7.21 -13.94 -43.27
C PRO A 21 7.49 -14.59 -44.64
N ASN A 22 6.51 -14.60 -45.54
CA ASN A 22 6.62 -15.12 -46.91
C ASN A 22 5.57 -14.46 -47.83
N MET A 23 5.73 -14.56 -49.16
CA MET A 23 4.78 -13.98 -50.12
C MET A 23 3.61 -14.91 -50.46
N GLN A 24 3.78 -16.20 -50.23
CA GLN A 24 2.86 -17.30 -50.57
C GLN A 24 1.66 -17.42 -49.61
N LYS A 25 1.61 -16.58 -48.56
CA LYS A 25 0.57 -16.59 -47.50
C LYS A 25 0.52 -17.91 -46.72
N MET A 26 1.66 -18.62 -46.65
CA MET A 26 1.75 -19.90 -45.95
C MET A 26 1.98 -19.66 -44.45
N PRO A 27 1.28 -20.38 -43.55
CA PRO A 27 1.68 -20.43 -42.15
C PRO A 27 3.03 -21.15 -42.01
N ASP A 28 3.75 -20.86 -40.93
CA ASP A 28 5.01 -21.50 -40.53
C ASP A 28 6.16 -21.50 -41.55
N GLN A 29 6.05 -20.72 -42.62
CA GLN A 29 7.09 -20.56 -43.64
C GLN A 29 7.80 -19.20 -43.48
N PHE A 30 9.09 -19.24 -43.16
CA PHE A 30 9.93 -18.05 -43.01
C PHE A 30 10.91 -17.93 -44.18
N ASP A 31 10.69 -16.94 -45.05
CA ASP A 31 11.59 -16.59 -46.13
C ASP A 31 12.58 -15.52 -45.65
N GLN A 32 13.82 -15.93 -45.43
CA GLN A 32 14.88 -15.06 -44.92
C GLN A 32 15.16 -13.87 -45.85
N ALA A 33 15.10 -14.05 -47.17
CA ALA A 33 15.39 -12.97 -48.11
C ALA A 33 14.29 -11.90 -48.06
N VAL A 34 13.02 -12.34 -48.02
CA VAL A 34 11.86 -11.45 -47.90
C VAL A 34 11.88 -10.69 -46.58
N VAL A 35 12.17 -11.36 -45.46
CA VAL A 35 12.22 -10.72 -44.14
C VAL A 35 13.43 -9.78 -44.01
N LEU A 36 14.62 -10.19 -44.46
CA LEU A 36 15.83 -9.37 -44.37
C LEU A 36 15.69 -8.07 -45.18
N ASN A 37 15.09 -8.14 -46.37
CA ASN A 37 14.81 -6.95 -47.17
C ASN A 37 13.85 -6.00 -46.44
N GLN A 38 12.81 -6.53 -45.77
CA GLN A 38 11.91 -5.74 -44.92
C GLN A 38 12.64 -5.04 -43.78
N LEU A 39 13.54 -5.73 -43.09
CA LEU A 39 14.32 -5.14 -41.99
C LEU A 39 15.26 -4.02 -42.49
N ARG A 40 15.82 -4.16 -43.70
CA ARG A 40 16.68 -3.15 -44.32
C ARG A 40 15.90 -1.91 -44.76
N TYR A 41 14.85 -2.06 -45.60
CA TYR A 41 14.14 -0.87 -46.11
C TYR A 41 13.33 -0.14 -45.03
N SER A 42 12.90 -0.84 -43.98
CA SER A 42 12.18 -0.22 -42.85
C SER A 42 13.11 0.48 -41.87
N GLY A 43 14.43 0.39 -42.06
CA GLY A 43 15.44 0.98 -41.18
C GLY A 43 15.51 0.33 -39.80
N MET A 44 15.02 -0.91 -39.65
CA MET A 44 14.96 -1.60 -38.37
C MET A 44 16.35 -1.93 -37.84
N LEU A 45 17.30 -2.29 -38.72
CA LEU A 45 18.67 -2.58 -38.32
C LEU A 45 19.40 -1.33 -37.81
N GLU A 46 19.23 -0.21 -38.51
CA GLU A 46 19.78 1.10 -38.12
C GLU A 46 19.14 1.59 -36.82
N THR A 47 17.82 1.42 -36.67
CA THR A 47 17.09 1.77 -35.44
C THR A 47 17.61 0.97 -34.24
N VAL A 48 17.81 -0.35 -34.39
CA VAL A 48 18.38 -1.20 -33.34
C VAL A 48 19.81 -0.77 -33.03
N ARG A 49 20.64 -0.47 -34.05
CA ARG A 49 22.02 -0.01 -33.85
C ARG A 49 22.07 1.31 -33.07
N ILE A 50 21.25 2.29 -33.43
CA ILE A 50 21.18 3.59 -32.75
C ILE A 50 20.67 3.43 -31.31
N ARG A 51 19.63 2.63 -31.08
CA ARG A 51 19.10 2.40 -29.73
C ARG A 51 20.06 1.61 -28.84
N LYS A 52 20.79 0.64 -29.40
CA LYS A 52 21.78 -0.17 -28.67
C LYS A 52 23.05 0.61 -28.34
N ALA A 53 23.54 1.43 -29.26
CA ALA A 53 24.75 2.23 -29.06
C ALA A 53 24.47 3.54 -28.31
N GLY A 54 23.25 4.05 -28.37
CA GLY A 54 22.86 5.34 -27.82
C GLY A 54 22.13 5.27 -26.48
N TYR A 55 21.94 6.45 -25.91
CA TYR A 55 21.13 6.67 -24.70
C TYR A 55 19.72 7.10 -25.09
N ALA A 56 18.84 6.10 -25.27
CA ALA A 56 17.46 6.31 -25.70
C ALA A 56 16.63 7.07 -24.66
N VAL A 57 16.96 6.91 -23.37
CA VAL A 57 16.21 7.49 -22.26
C VAL A 57 16.91 8.75 -21.76
N ARG A 58 16.16 9.84 -21.65
CA ARG A 58 16.69 11.18 -21.36
C ARG A 58 15.77 11.92 -20.42
N ARG A 59 16.28 12.34 -19.25
CA ARG A 59 15.47 13.04 -18.23
C ARG A 59 16.22 14.25 -17.67
N PRO A 60 15.55 15.40 -17.44
CA PRO A 60 16.16 16.50 -16.69
C PRO A 60 16.69 16.04 -15.33
N PHE A 61 17.79 16.63 -14.84
CA PHE A 61 18.39 16.22 -13.57
C PHE A 61 17.40 16.24 -12.40
N GLN A 62 16.56 17.29 -12.34
CA GLN A 62 15.53 17.42 -11.30
C GLN A 62 14.48 16.30 -11.37
N ASP A 63 14.04 15.93 -12.57
CA ASP A 63 13.03 14.89 -12.75
C ASP A 63 13.59 13.51 -12.42
N PHE A 64 14.84 13.24 -12.83
CA PHE A 64 15.54 12.00 -12.48
C PHE A 64 15.68 11.89 -10.95
N TYR A 65 16.17 12.95 -10.30
CA TYR A 65 16.30 12.98 -8.84
C TYR A 65 14.96 12.77 -8.13
N LYS A 66 13.91 13.50 -8.51
CA LYS A 66 12.58 13.36 -7.90
C LYS A 66 12.02 11.96 -8.07
N ARG A 67 12.18 11.36 -9.26
CA ARG A 67 11.67 10.02 -9.57
C ARG A 67 12.36 8.92 -8.77
N TYR A 68 13.68 8.98 -8.64
CA TYR A 68 14.51 7.95 -8.00
C TYR A 68 14.98 8.30 -6.59
N LYS A 69 14.49 9.41 -5.99
CA LYS A 69 14.80 9.81 -4.60
C LYS A 69 14.63 8.67 -3.60
N VAL A 70 13.64 7.80 -3.81
CA VAL A 70 13.39 6.63 -2.96
C VAL A 70 14.59 5.68 -2.87
N LEU A 71 15.37 5.56 -3.94
CA LEU A 71 16.56 4.70 -4.02
C LEU A 71 17.80 5.34 -3.36
N MET A 72 17.73 6.63 -3.03
CA MET A 72 18.85 7.40 -2.50
C MET A 72 18.77 7.63 -0.97
N ARG A 73 17.86 6.94 -0.27
CA ARG A 73 17.60 7.16 1.18
C ARG A 73 18.83 6.93 2.07
N ASN A 74 19.72 6.03 1.66
CA ASN A 74 20.89 5.60 2.44
C ASN A 74 22.22 6.16 1.89
N LEU A 75 22.17 7.11 0.96
CA LEU A 75 23.36 7.69 0.33
C LEU A 75 23.71 9.03 0.98
N ALA A 76 25.01 9.28 1.18
CA ALA A 76 25.52 10.63 1.42
C ALA A 76 25.42 11.42 0.11
N LEU A 77 24.43 12.31 0.04
CA LEU A 77 24.14 13.06 -1.17
C LEU A 77 24.84 14.44 -1.13
N PRO A 78 25.55 14.83 -2.21
CA PRO A 78 26.08 16.19 -2.33
C PRO A 78 24.92 17.19 -2.48
N GLU A 79 25.17 18.50 -2.33
CA GLU A 79 24.10 19.51 -2.46
C GLU A 79 23.56 19.60 -3.90
N ASP A 80 24.44 19.47 -4.89
CA ASP A 80 24.12 19.68 -6.29
C ASP A 80 23.32 18.52 -6.90
N VAL A 81 22.31 18.86 -7.71
CA VAL A 81 21.43 17.85 -8.32
C VAL A 81 22.18 16.92 -9.28
N ARG A 82 23.24 17.41 -9.91
CA ARG A 82 24.06 16.63 -10.83
C ARG A 82 24.82 15.54 -10.07
N GLY A 83 25.50 15.91 -9.00
CA GLY A 83 26.16 15.01 -8.07
C GLY A 83 25.20 13.98 -7.48
N LYS A 84 23.98 14.38 -7.07
CA LYS A 84 22.93 13.44 -6.62
C LYS A 84 22.61 12.37 -7.67
N CYS A 85 22.48 12.76 -8.94
CA CYS A 85 22.25 11.82 -10.03
C CYS A 85 23.47 10.91 -10.22
N THR A 86 24.67 11.47 -10.20
CA THR A 86 25.94 10.73 -10.32
C THR A 86 26.09 9.68 -9.22
N SER A 87 25.85 10.03 -7.96
CA SER A 87 26.00 9.11 -6.82
C SER A 87 25.12 7.87 -6.97
N LEU A 88 23.88 8.03 -7.43
CA LEU A 88 23.01 6.87 -7.68
C LEU A 88 23.49 6.05 -8.89
N LEU A 89 23.83 6.71 -10.00
CA LEU A 89 24.21 6.01 -11.23
C LEU A 89 25.52 5.23 -11.06
N GLN A 90 26.47 5.75 -10.30
CA GLN A 90 27.74 5.08 -9.97
C GLN A 90 27.54 3.78 -9.19
N LEU A 91 26.46 3.64 -8.41
CA LEU A 91 26.15 2.39 -7.71
C LEU A 91 25.72 1.27 -8.66
N TYR A 92 25.10 1.62 -9.80
CA TYR A 92 24.60 0.66 -10.77
C TYR A 92 25.59 0.39 -11.90
N ASP A 93 26.34 1.41 -12.30
CA ASP A 93 27.38 1.30 -13.31
C ASP A 93 28.52 2.29 -13.02
N ALA A 94 29.59 1.80 -12.39
CA ALA A 94 30.79 2.59 -12.14
C ALA A 94 31.58 2.91 -13.43
N SER A 95 31.37 2.15 -14.51
CA SER A 95 32.10 2.31 -15.77
C SER A 95 31.59 3.49 -16.63
N ASN A 96 30.43 4.07 -16.28
CA ASN A 96 29.81 5.19 -16.99
C ASN A 96 29.54 4.87 -18.48
N SER A 97 29.24 3.60 -18.77
CA SER A 97 28.98 3.07 -20.11
C SER A 97 27.48 2.94 -20.41
N GLU A 98 26.67 2.72 -19.37
CA GLU A 98 25.21 2.65 -19.43
C GLU A 98 24.53 4.01 -19.22
N TRP A 99 25.27 5.03 -18.77
CA TRP A 99 24.76 6.39 -18.56
C TRP A 99 25.76 7.46 -18.94
N GLN A 100 25.28 8.69 -19.19
CA GLN A 100 26.06 9.91 -19.35
C GLN A 100 25.29 11.13 -18.84
N LEU A 101 26.00 12.22 -18.51
CA LEU A 101 25.39 13.49 -18.08
C LEU A 101 25.60 14.54 -19.16
N GLY A 102 24.51 15.07 -19.69
CA GLY A 102 24.55 16.24 -20.56
C GLY A 102 24.59 17.55 -19.78
N LYS A 103 24.31 18.66 -20.46
CA LYS A 103 24.26 19.99 -19.82
C LYS A 103 23.08 20.13 -18.84
N THR A 104 21.92 19.55 -19.17
CA THR A 104 20.67 19.69 -18.40
C THR A 104 19.97 18.37 -18.07
N LYS A 105 20.42 17.26 -18.66
CA LYS A 105 19.73 15.97 -18.64
C LYS A 105 20.68 14.81 -18.33
N VAL A 106 20.15 13.79 -17.66
CA VAL A 106 20.72 12.45 -17.57
C VAL A 106 20.33 11.67 -18.82
N PHE A 107 21.29 10.99 -19.41
CA PHE A 107 21.15 10.10 -20.56
C PHE A 107 21.45 8.69 -20.07
N LEU A 108 20.56 7.75 -20.34
CA LEU A 108 20.70 6.37 -19.89
C LEU A 108 20.24 5.39 -20.97
N ARG A 109 20.83 4.19 -20.96
CA ARG A 109 20.38 3.05 -21.76
C ARG A 109 19.09 2.49 -21.18
N GLU A 110 18.28 1.86 -22.02
CA GLU A 110 17.00 1.24 -21.62
C GLU A 110 17.20 0.16 -20.54
N SER A 111 18.30 -0.60 -20.61
CA SER A 111 18.67 -1.61 -19.61
C SER A 111 18.80 -1.02 -18.20
N LEU A 112 19.46 0.13 -18.07
CA LEU A 112 19.65 0.80 -16.81
C LEU A 112 18.35 1.44 -16.30
N GLU A 113 17.53 2.01 -17.19
CA GLU A 113 16.21 2.54 -16.81
C GLU A 113 15.35 1.42 -16.19
N GLN A 114 15.29 0.25 -16.85
CA GLN A 114 14.49 -0.87 -16.38
C GLN A 114 14.96 -1.38 -15.01
N LYS A 115 16.29 -1.48 -14.79
CA LYS A 115 16.86 -1.82 -13.47
C LYS A 115 16.42 -0.83 -12.39
N LEU A 116 16.51 0.48 -12.68
CA LEU A 116 16.11 1.54 -11.74
C LEU A 116 14.61 1.55 -11.46
N GLU A 117 13.76 1.41 -12.49
CA GLU A 117 12.31 1.35 -12.33
C GLU A 117 11.87 0.15 -11.52
N LYS A 118 12.44 -1.04 -11.78
CA LYS A 118 12.15 -2.25 -11.02
C LYS A 118 12.48 -2.06 -9.53
N ARG A 119 13.69 -1.57 -9.22
CA ARG A 119 14.10 -1.30 -7.83
C ARG A 119 13.22 -0.25 -7.17
N ARG A 120 12.82 0.79 -7.92
CA ARG A 120 11.92 1.83 -7.43
C ARG A 120 10.55 1.25 -7.09
N GLU A 121 10.00 0.38 -7.93
CA GLU A 121 8.71 -0.27 -7.71
C GLU A 121 8.74 -1.13 -6.44
N GLU A 122 9.80 -1.91 -6.22
CA GLU A 122 10.01 -2.70 -5.01
C GLU A 122 9.99 -1.83 -3.74
N GLU A 123 10.74 -0.72 -3.72
CA GLU A 123 10.81 0.19 -2.56
C GLU A 123 9.48 0.93 -2.31
N VAL A 124 8.79 1.34 -3.36
CA VAL A 124 7.48 1.99 -3.26
C VAL A 124 6.43 1.00 -2.73
N SER A 125 6.45 -0.24 -3.22
CA SER A 125 5.59 -1.32 -2.75
C SER A 125 5.85 -1.63 -1.27
N HIS A 126 7.13 -1.71 -0.87
CA HIS A 126 7.50 -1.91 0.52
C HIS A 126 6.99 -0.78 1.43
N ALA A 127 7.20 0.48 1.03
CA ALA A 127 6.69 1.63 1.80
C ALA A 127 5.15 1.60 1.93
N ALA A 128 4.43 1.26 0.87
CA ALA A 128 2.99 1.11 0.90
C ALA A 128 2.54 -0.02 1.84
N MET A 129 3.26 -1.15 1.83
CA MET A 129 3.01 -2.27 2.74
C MET A 129 3.19 -1.88 4.21
N VAL A 130 4.25 -1.14 4.53
CA VAL A 130 4.49 -0.63 5.90
C VAL A 130 3.33 0.26 6.33
N ILE A 131 2.98 1.28 5.53
CA ILE A 131 1.87 2.19 5.85
C ILE A 131 0.57 1.40 6.06
N ARG A 132 0.25 0.47 5.15
CA ARG A 132 -0.92 -0.39 5.24
C ARG A 132 -0.95 -1.20 6.54
N ALA A 133 0.17 -1.81 6.93
CA ALA A 133 0.27 -2.60 8.16
C ALA A 133 0.00 -1.74 9.41
N TYR A 134 0.57 -0.53 9.48
CA TYR A 134 0.34 0.40 10.59
C TYR A 134 -1.12 0.85 10.66
N VAL A 135 -1.73 1.21 9.53
CA VAL A 135 -3.14 1.62 9.47
C VAL A 135 -4.07 0.50 9.91
N LEU A 136 -3.90 -0.72 9.38
CA LEU A 136 -4.71 -1.87 9.76
C LEU A 136 -4.55 -2.20 11.24
N GLY A 137 -3.33 -2.19 11.76
CA GLY A 137 -3.07 -2.40 13.18
C GLY A 137 -3.72 -1.33 14.07
N PHE A 138 -3.69 -0.06 13.65
CA PHE A 138 -4.35 1.03 14.37
C PHE A 138 -5.88 0.84 14.41
N LEU A 139 -6.50 0.54 13.27
CA LEU A 139 -7.94 0.31 13.17
C LEU A 139 -8.38 -0.86 14.05
N ALA A 140 -7.65 -1.98 14.01
CA ALA A 140 -7.94 -3.16 14.84
C ALA A 140 -7.83 -2.84 16.34
N ARG A 141 -6.78 -2.15 16.77
CA ARG A 141 -6.62 -1.74 18.19
C ARG A 141 -7.70 -0.77 18.64
N LYS A 142 -8.11 0.17 17.78
CA LYS A 142 -9.20 1.10 18.06
C LYS A 142 -10.52 0.36 18.27
N GLN A 143 -10.84 -0.57 17.38
CA GLN A 143 -12.06 -1.39 17.47
C GLN A 143 -12.03 -2.28 18.72
N TYR A 144 -10.92 -2.95 18.99
CA TYR A 144 -10.76 -3.79 20.19
C TYR A 144 -11.01 -3.01 21.48
N ARG A 145 -10.41 -1.82 21.62
CA ARG A 145 -10.63 -0.96 22.79
C ARG A 145 -12.08 -0.54 22.96
N LYS A 146 -12.77 -0.23 21.85
CA LYS A 146 -14.21 0.10 21.85
C LYS A 146 -15.05 -1.07 22.36
N VAL A 147 -14.80 -2.28 21.86
CA VAL A 147 -15.51 -3.48 22.30
C VAL A 147 -15.23 -3.77 23.77
N LEU A 148 -13.96 -3.70 24.20
CA LEU A 148 -13.56 -3.94 25.59
C LEU A 148 -14.28 -2.98 26.55
N TYR A 149 -14.35 -1.69 26.20
CA TYR A 149 -15.08 -0.69 26.97
C TYR A 149 -16.58 -1.05 27.12
N CYS A 150 -17.24 -1.40 26.02
CA CYS A 150 -18.66 -1.81 26.04
C CYS A 150 -18.88 -3.06 26.91
N VAL A 151 -18.02 -4.07 26.78
CA VAL A 151 -18.11 -5.32 27.55
C VAL A 151 -17.95 -5.05 29.05
N VAL A 152 -16.97 -4.23 29.44
CA VAL A 152 -16.76 -3.87 30.85
C VAL A 152 -17.98 -3.14 31.43
N ILE A 153 -18.61 -2.26 30.65
CA ILE A 153 -19.85 -1.58 31.07
C ILE A 153 -20.99 -2.56 31.29
N ILE A 154 -21.19 -3.50 30.36
CA ILE A 154 -22.25 -4.51 30.50
C ILE A 154 -21.97 -5.39 31.73
N GLN A 155 -20.73 -5.87 31.87
CA GLN A 155 -20.33 -6.73 32.98
C GLN A 155 -20.51 -6.05 34.34
N LYS A 156 -20.08 -4.78 34.50
CA LYS A 156 -20.24 -4.06 35.79
C LYS A 156 -21.70 -3.85 36.14
N ASN A 157 -22.53 -3.47 35.16
CA ASN A 157 -23.95 -3.21 35.37
C ASN A 157 -24.70 -4.50 35.70
N TYR A 158 -24.37 -5.60 35.02
CA TYR A 158 -24.97 -6.90 35.26
C TYR A 158 -24.62 -7.45 36.66
N ARG A 159 -23.36 -7.32 37.09
CA ARG A 159 -22.95 -7.69 38.46
C ARG A 159 -23.71 -6.88 39.52
N ALA A 160 -23.85 -5.58 39.32
CA ALA A 160 -24.62 -4.72 40.23
C ALA A 160 -26.11 -5.12 40.27
N PHE A 161 -26.71 -5.40 39.12
CA PHE A 161 -28.10 -5.87 39.01
C PHE A 161 -28.32 -7.18 39.77
N LEU A 162 -27.45 -8.18 39.59
CA LEU A 162 -27.55 -9.46 40.30
C LEU A 162 -27.45 -9.28 41.83
N LEU A 163 -26.50 -8.47 42.30
CA LEU A 163 -26.31 -8.21 43.72
C LEU A 163 -27.53 -7.50 44.32
N ARG A 164 -28.07 -6.49 43.61
CA ARG A 164 -29.28 -5.78 44.01
C ARG A 164 -30.48 -6.70 44.07
N ARG A 165 -30.68 -7.56 43.07
CA ARG A 165 -31.75 -8.56 43.03
C ARG A 165 -31.67 -9.50 44.24
N ARG A 166 -30.48 -10.02 44.56
CA ARG A 166 -30.25 -10.89 45.74
C ARG A 166 -30.58 -10.17 47.05
N PHE A 167 -30.12 -8.93 47.21
CA PHE A 167 -30.42 -8.10 48.38
C PHE A 167 -31.93 -7.87 48.53
N LEU A 168 -32.64 -7.54 47.45
CA LEU A 168 -34.09 -7.30 47.50
C LEU A 168 -34.87 -8.56 47.89
N HIS A 169 -34.46 -9.75 47.41
CA HIS A 169 -35.06 -11.01 47.85
C HIS A 169 -34.86 -11.24 49.35
N LEU A 170 -33.63 -11.07 49.85
CA LEU A 170 -33.33 -11.23 51.27
C LEU A 170 -34.08 -10.20 52.14
N LYS A 171 -34.13 -8.94 51.70
CA LYS A 171 -34.88 -7.87 52.38
C LYS A 171 -36.37 -8.22 52.48
N LYS A 172 -36.97 -8.70 51.39
CA LYS A 172 -38.39 -9.14 51.39
C LYS A 172 -38.60 -10.28 52.39
N ALA A 173 -37.74 -11.30 52.38
CA ALA A 173 -37.82 -12.41 53.32
C ALA A 173 -37.68 -11.95 54.79
N ALA A 174 -36.71 -11.08 55.08
CA ALA A 174 -36.51 -10.53 56.41
C ALA A 174 -37.71 -9.71 56.92
N ILE A 175 -38.32 -8.89 56.07
CA ILE A 175 -39.53 -8.11 56.42
C ILE A 175 -40.69 -9.05 56.76
N VAL A 176 -40.90 -10.12 55.97
CA VAL A 176 -41.96 -11.10 56.24
C VAL A 176 -41.73 -11.80 57.58
N PHE A 177 -40.49 -12.24 57.84
CA PHE A 177 -40.11 -12.88 59.11
C PHE A 177 -40.34 -11.95 60.30
N GLN A 178 -39.84 -10.70 60.22
CA GLN A 178 -40.02 -9.68 61.26
C GLN A 178 -41.51 -9.39 61.52
N LYS A 179 -42.33 -9.28 60.46
CA LYS A 179 -43.79 -9.08 60.58
C LYS A 179 -44.44 -10.24 61.34
N GLN A 180 -44.13 -11.48 60.96
CA GLN A 180 -44.69 -12.67 61.61
C GLN A 180 -44.29 -12.75 63.08
N LEU A 181 -43.02 -12.51 63.40
CA LEU A 181 -42.51 -12.52 64.76
C LEU A 181 -43.18 -11.46 65.63
N ARG A 182 -43.25 -10.20 65.15
CA ARG A 182 -43.95 -9.11 65.85
C ARG A 182 -45.42 -9.47 66.12
N GLY A 183 -46.10 -10.06 65.13
CA GLY A 183 -47.48 -10.53 65.29
C GLY A 183 -47.62 -11.68 66.29
N GLN A 184 -46.67 -12.62 66.33
CA GLN A 184 -46.66 -13.70 67.32
C GLN A 184 -46.47 -13.17 68.74
N ILE A 185 -45.52 -12.25 68.94
CA ILE A 185 -45.27 -11.60 70.24
C ILE A 185 -46.53 -10.86 70.70
N ALA A 186 -47.13 -10.02 69.87
CA ALA A 186 -48.34 -9.27 70.20
C ALA A 186 -49.50 -10.21 70.59
N ARG A 187 -49.70 -11.32 69.86
CA ARG A 187 -50.72 -12.33 70.20
C ARG A 187 -50.42 -13.10 71.48
N ARG A 188 -49.16 -13.27 71.86
CA ARG A 188 -48.76 -13.90 73.14
C ARG A 188 -49.08 -12.95 74.29
N VAL A 189 -48.69 -11.68 74.18
CA VAL A 189 -48.98 -10.63 75.18
C VAL A 189 -50.50 -10.48 75.38
N TYR A 190 -51.27 -10.40 74.29
CA TYR A 190 -52.73 -10.32 74.36
C TYR A 190 -53.35 -11.50 75.11
N ARG A 191 -52.87 -12.73 74.86
CA ARG A 191 -53.34 -13.94 75.56
C ARG A 191 -53.01 -13.94 77.05
N GLN A 192 -51.85 -13.43 77.44
CA GLN A 192 -51.48 -13.29 78.86
C GLN A 192 -52.41 -12.32 79.58
N LEU A 193 -52.65 -11.13 78.99
CA LEU A 193 -53.56 -10.12 79.54
C LEU A 193 -55.01 -10.62 79.67
N LEU A 194 -55.43 -11.55 78.81
CA LEU A 194 -56.75 -12.17 78.86
C LEU A 194 -56.88 -13.22 79.96
N ALA A 195 -55.76 -13.86 80.35
CA ALA A 195 -55.72 -14.85 81.42
C ALA A 195 -55.55 -14.22 82.82
N GLU A 196 -55.11 -12.97 82.89
CA GLU A 196 -55.00 -12.17 84.12
C GLU A 196 -56.31 -11.45 84.51
N LYS A 197 -57.35 -11.55 83.68
CA LYS A 197 -58.72 -11.09 83.97
C LYS A 197 -59.61 -12.25 84.39
#